data_AF-A0A1R0UPS3-F1
#
_entry.id   AF-A0A1R0UPS3-F1
#
_cell.length_a   1.000
_cell.length_b   1.000
_cell.length_c   1.000
_cell.angle_alpha   90.00
_cell.angle_beta   90.00
_cell.angle_gamma   90.00
#
_symmetry.space_group_name_H-M   'P 1'
#
loop_
_entity.id
_entity.type
_entity.pdbx_description
1 polymer ?
#
loop_
_entity_poly.entity_id
_entity_poly.type
_entity_poly.pdbx_seq_one_letter_code
_entity_poly.pdbx_strand_id
1 'polypeptide(L)'
;MTARLALASLFIVAAILARPWQTDTERWVLGVSAAAVILLLAWWGGLFLTTRIARRISMWRRNLAKSTPAESADAETIVLRVDPANPDQLPIVVSYLDRYGIRCDKVRITHRDAGGARRSWISLTVAAVDNLDALRARSSRIPLRETTEIVGRRLADHLREQGWTVTLVDGVDSPLPEPGKETWRGVKDDSGFVAAYRVGVSDKVEAVLAGIGALPAQETWTALEFTGSPADPQLTVGAAIRTQDRPPAKAPLAGLTPVRGRHRPALAALNPLSSHRLDGTPAAVPPALQPSSVEHEIPQEAGHPA
;
A
#
# COMPACT_ATOMS: atom_id res chain seq x y z
N MET A 1 18.89 7.65 -0.76
CA MET A 1 19.93 7.73 -1.83
C MET A 1 21.05 8.70 -1.46
N THR A 2 20.71 9.88 -0.91
CA THR A 2 21.66 10.90 -0.42
C THR A 2 22.84 10.33 0.38
N ALA A 3 22.61 9.64 1.50
CA ALA A 3 23.69 9.11 2.34
C ALA A 3 24.58 8.09 1.60
N ARG A 4 24.02 7.30 0.68
CA ARG A 4 24.81 6.35 -0.12
C ARG A 4 25.73 7.05 -1.10
N LEU A 5 25.21 8.06 -1.80
CA LEU A 5 26.00 8.85 -2.74
C LEU A 5 27.07 9.64 -2.00
N ALA A 6 26.75 10.25 -0.85
CA ALA A 6 27.73 10.95 -0.04
C ALA A 6 28.89 10.04 0.40
N LEU A 7 28.59 8.85 0.94
CA LEU A 7 29.62 7.88 1.34
C LEU A 7 30.39 7.32 0.14
N ALA A 8 29.72 7.01 -0.97
CA ALA A 8 30.41 6.55 -2.18
C ALA A 8 31.37 7.62 -2.72
N SER A 9 30.93 8.88 -2.81
CA SER A 9 31.78 10.00 -3.20
C SER A 9 32.96 10.18 -2.26
N LEU A 10 32.76 10.06 -0.95
CA LEU A 10 33.82 10.14 0.05
C LEU A 10 34.92 9.08 -0.20
N PHE A 11 34.54 7.81 -0.39
CA PHE A 11 35.50 6.74 -0.66
C PHE A 11 36.19 6.88 -2.03
N ILE A 12 35.47 7.37 -3.04
CA ILE A 12 36.07 7.66 -4.35
C ILE A 12 37.14 8.74 -4.23
N VAL A 13 36.84 9.85 -3.54
CA VAL A 13 37.80 10.94 -3.32
C VAL A 13 39.00 10.45 -2.52
N ALA A 14 38.80 9.68 -1.46
CA ALA A 14 39.87 9.09 -0.67
C ALA A 14 40.81 8.20 -1.51
N ALA A 15 40.25 7.37 -2.39
CA ALA A 15 41.03 6.52 -3.30
C ALA A 15 41.86 7.34 -4.31
N ILE A 16 41.29 8.43 -4.83
CA ILE A 16 41.97 9.33 -5.79
C ILE A 16 43.13 10.08 -5.14
N LEU A 17 42.95 10.53 -3.89
CA LEU A 17 43.98 11.26 -3.13
C LEU A 17 45.14 10.35 -2.69
N ALA A 18 44.95 9.03 -2.66
CA ALA A 18 46.01 8.06 -2.33
C ALA A 18 46.93 7.70 -3.51
N ARG A 19 46.79 8.36 -4.68
CA ARG A 19 47.72 8.17 -5.81
C ARG A 19 49.12 8.70 -5.43
N PRO A 20 50.23 8.02 -5.80
CA PRO A 20 50.37 7.02 -6.86
C PRO A 20 50.24 5.52 -6.47
N TRP A 21 49.79 5.19 -5.25
CA TRP A 21 49.62 3.81 -4.75
C TRP A 21 50.92 2.97 -4.69
N GLN A 22 52.02 3.61 -4.27
CA GLN A 22 53.33 2.98 -4.15
C GLN A 22 53.55 2.35 -2.78
N THR A 23 52.93 2.88 -1.73
CA THR A 23 53.08 2.37 -0.35
C THR A 23 51.97 1.38 0.02
N ASP A 24 52.26 0.50 0.99
CA ASP A 24 51.27 -0.47 1.50
C ASP A 24 50.03 0.23 2.06
N THR A 25 50.21 1.37 2.73
CA THR A 25 49.12 2.20 3.25
C THR A 25 48.21 2.71 2.14
N GLU A 26 48.77 3.25 1.05
CA GLU A 26 47.99 3.74 -0.09
C GLU A 26 47.21 2.60 -0.78
N ARG A 27 47.81 1.42 -0.90
CA ARG A 27 47.14 0.23 -1.45
C ARG A 27 45.99 -0.25 -0.56
N TRP A 28 46.15 -0.19 0.76
CA TRP A 28 45.06 -0.47 1.71
C TRP A 28 43.91 0.53 1.57
N VAL A 29 44.20 1.83 1.48
CA VAL A 29 43.19 2.87 1.26
C VAL A 29 42.42 2.64 -0.04
N LEU A 30 43.12 2.28 -1.12
CA LEU A 30 42.50 1.92 -2.39
C LEU A 30 41.60 0.68 -2.25
N GLY A 31 42.10 -0.38 -1.63
CA GLY A 31 41.37 -1.63 -1.43
C GLY A 31 40.08 -1.45 -0.62
N VAL A 32 40.17 -0.76 0.53
CA VAL A 32 39.01 -0.48 1.40
C VAL A 32 38.00 0.41 0.68
N SER A 33 38.47 1.47 0.02
CA SER A 33 37.59 2.38 -0.74
C SER A 33 36.86 1.67 -1.86
N ALA A 34 37.56 0.85 -2.65
CA ALA A 34 36.95 0.06 -3.73
C ALA A 34 35.92 -0.93 -3.17
N ALA A 35 36.26 -1.67 -2.11
CA ALA A 35 35.35 -2.61 -1.48
C ALA A 35 34.10 -1.91 -0.92
N ALA A 36 34.26 -0.77 -0.25
CA ALA A 36 33.15 0.00 0.31
C ALA A 36 32.18 0.50 -0.78
N VAL A 37 32.70 1.06 -1.88
CA VAL A 37 31.88 1.52 -3.01
C VAL A 37 31.11 0.36 -3.64
N ILE A 38 31.77 -0.77 -3.88
CA ILE A 38 31.13 -1.98 -4.42
C ILE A 38 30.03 -2.45 -3.46
N LEU A 39 30.28 -2.54 -2.15
CA LEU A 39 29.26 -2.99 -1.19
C LEU A 39 28.08 -2.03 -1.06
N LEU A 40 28.32 -0.72 -1.14
CA LEU A 40 27.27 0.31 -1.04
C LEU A 40 26.35 0.32 -2.27
N LEU A 41 26.92 0.13 -3.46
CA LEU A 41 26.23 0.25 -4.73
C LEU A 41 25.87 -1.10 -5.38
N ALA A 42 26.35 -2.23 -4.84
CA ALA A 42 26.04 -3.56 -5.35
C ALA A 42 24.53 -3.76 -5.45
N TRP A 43 24.07 -3.96 -6.68
CA TRP A 43 22.67 -4.14 -7.03
C TRP A 43 22.39 -5.60 -7.36
N TRP A 44 21.50 -6.23 -6.61
CA TRP A 44 21.18 -7.65 -6.73
C TRP A 44 19.67 -7.86 -6.80
N GLY A 45 19.16 -8.12 -8.01
CA GLY A 45 17.76 -8.50 -8.26
C GLY A 45 16.76 -7.44 -7.81
N GLY A 46 17.01 -6.17 -8.16
CA GLY A 46 16.14 -5.02 -7.86
C GLY A 46 16.37 -4.38 -6.49
N LEU A 47 17.29 -4.89 -5.67
CA LEU A 47 17.61 -4.33 -4.35
C LEU A 47 19.12 -4.13 -4.18
N PHE A 48 19.49 -3.07 -3.46
CA PHE A 48 20.88 -2.90 -3.01
C PHE A 48 21.23 -3.92 -1.92
N LEU A 49 22.49 -4.35 -1.87
CA LEU A 49 22.98 -5.29 -0.85
C LEU A 49 22.67 -4.81 0.58
N THR A 50 22.92 -3.53 0.86
CA THR A 50 22.60 -2.89 2.15
C THR A 50 21.11 -3.00 2.49
N THR A 51 20.21 -2.80 1.52
CA THR A 51 18.76 -2.98 1.73
C THR A 51 18.41 -4.45 2.02
N ARG A 52 19.09 -5.39 1.36
CA ARG A 52 18.85 -6.83 1.57
C ARG A 52 19.24 -7.25 2.99
N ILE A 53 20.39 -6.81 3.48
CA ILE A 53 20.87 -7.08 4.85
C ILE A 53 19.94 -6.46 5.88
N ALA A 54 19.59 -5.17 5.72
CA ALA A 54 18.66 -4.49 6.63
C ALA A 54 17.31 -5.22 6.72
N ARG A 55 16.75 -5.66 5.59
CA ARG A 55 15.51 -6.45 5.57
C ARG A 55 15.65 -7.81 6.25
N ARG A 56 16.80 -8.49 6.12
CA ARG A 56 17.07 -9.76 6.81
C ARG A 56 17.11 -9.57 8.33
N ILE A 57 17.82 -8.55 8.81
CA ILE A 57 17.89 -8.22 10.25
C ILE A 57 16.49 -7.85 10.76
N SER A 58 15.76 -7.01 10.01
CA SER A 58 14.41 -6.57 10.36
C SER A 58 13.42 -7.74 10.44
N MET A 59 13.46 -8.68 9.49
CA MET A 59 12.66 -9.91 9.54
C MET A 59 13.02 -10.79 10.75
N TRP A 60 14.32 -10.96 11.01
CA TRP A 60 14.76 -11.75 12.16
C TRP A 60 14.25 -11.13 13.47
N ARG A 61 14.37 -9.81 13.63
CA ARG A 61 13.78 -9.07 14.77
C ARG A 61 12.27 -9.27 14.88
N ARG A 62 11.53 -9.15 13.77
CA ARG A 62 10.06 -9.34 13.76
C ARG A 62 9.64 -10.78 14.09
N ASN A 63 10.46 -11.78 13.81
CA ASN A 63 10.17 -13.16 14.18
C ASN A 63 10.50 -13.48 15.64
N LEU A 64 11.38 -12.68 16.27
CA LEU A 64 11.70 -12.79 17.68
C LEU A 64 10.73 -12.00 18.56
N ALA A 65 10.21 -10.88 18.04
CA ALA A 65 9.22 -10.07 18.74
C ALA A 65 7.92 -10.86 18.93
N LYS A 66 7.42 -10.86 20.18
CA LYS A 66 6.14 -11.50 20.56
C LYS A 66 4.95 -10.54 20.52
N SER A 67 5.19 -9.24 20.38
CA SER A 67 4.16 -8.20 20.42
C SER A 67 3.78 -7.74 19.02
N THR A 68 2.47 -7.70 18.75
CA THR A 68 1.91 -6.98 17.61
C THR A 68 2.14 -5.48 17.82
N PRO A 69 2.59 -4.72 16.80
CA PRO A 69 2.67 -3.27 16.90
C PRO A 69 1.30 -2.70 17.26
N ALA A 70 1.26 -1.73 18.18
CA ALA A 70 0.04 -1.01 18.50
C ALA A 70 -0.43 -0.22 17.26
N GLU A 71 -1.75 -0.16 17.08
CA GLU A 71 -2.37 0.64 16.03
C GLU A 71 -2.12 2.13 16.30
N SER A 72 -1.97 2.91 15.22
CA SER A 72 -1.61 4.32 15.33
C SER A 72 -2.79 5.14 15.84
N ALA A 73 -2.63 5.82 16.98
CA ALA A 73 -3.70 6.62 17.59
C ALA A 73 -4.02 7.93 16.84
N ASP A 74 -3.25 8.26 15.81
CA ASP A 74 -3.39 9.48 14.99
C ASP A 74 -4.18 9.26 13.69
N ALA A 75 -4.62 8.03 13.40
CA ALA A 75 -5.41 7.71 12.22
C ALA A 75 -6.48 6.66 12.55
N GLU A 76 -7.70 6.90 12.12
CA GLU A 76 -8.82 5.97 12.29
C GLU A 76 -9.24 5.40 10.93
N THR A 77 -9.56 4.11 10.88
CA THR A 77 -10.06 3.44 9.68
C THR A 77 -11.46 2.89 9.91
N ILE A 78 -12.38 3.16 8.99
CA ILE A 78 -13.72 2.55 8.97
C ILE A 78 -13.88 1.72 7.70
N VAL A 79 -14.56 0.58 7.82
CA VAL A 79 -14.69 -0.41 6.75
C VAL A 79 -16.16 -0.68 6.47
N LEU A 80 -16.51 -0.69 5.18
CA LEU A 80 -17.81 -1.06 4.66
C LEU A 80 -17.65 -2.35 3.85
N ARG A 81 -18.43 -3.36 4.18
CA ARG A 81 -18.63 -4.52 3.31
C ARG A 81 -19.61 -4.13 2.20
N VAL A 82 -19.30 -4.56 0.97
CA VAL A 82 -20.09 -4.27 -0.23
C VAL A 82 -20.41 -5.56 -0.96
N ASP A 83 -21.69 -5.78 -1.24
CA ASP A 83 -22.17 -6.94 -1.98
C ASP A 83 -23.21 -6.48 -3.06
N PRO A 84 -22.96 -6.66 -4.37
CA PRO A 84 -21.68 -6.98 -5.02
C PRO A 84 -20.77 -5.73 -5.13
N ALA A 85 -19.46 -5.92 -5.15
CA ALA A 85 -18.56 -4.84 -5.54
C ALA A 85 -18.47 -4.73 -7.06
N ASN A 86 -18.64 -3.52 -7.56
CA ASN A 86 -18.57 -3.19 -8.98
C ASN A 86 -17.66 -1.97 -9.16
N PRO A 87 -16.78 -1.93 -10.20
CA PRO A 87 -16.02 -0.73 -10.56
C PRO A 87 -16.85 0.54 -10.71
N ASP A 88 -18.15 0.46 -11.01
CA ASP A 88 -19.06 1.62 -11.10
C ASP A 88 -19.16 2.42 -9.78
N GLN A 89 -18.75 1.84 -8.66
CA GLN A 89 -18.67 2.52 -7.35
C GLN A 89 -17.43 3.41 -7.20
N LEU A 90 -16.39 3.19 -8.03
CA LEU A 90 -15.10 3.87 -7.93
C LEU A 90 -15.22 5.40 -7.94
N PRO A 91 -16.03 6.05 -8.81
CA PRO A 91 -16.17 7.49 -8.79
C PRO A 91 -16.63 8.04 -7.44
N ILE A 92 -17.62 7.39 -6.84
CA ILE A 92 -18.15 7.79 -5.52
C ILE A 92 -17.07 7.62 -4.46
N VAL A 93 -16.41 6.46 -4.44
CA VAL A 93 -15.40 6.12 -3.44
C VAL A 93 -14.19 7.06 -3.51
N VAL A 94 -13.67 7.34 -4.71
CA VAL A 94 -12.54 8.26 -4.92
C VAL A 94 -12.92 9.70 -4.57
N SER A 95 -14.17 10.10 -4.81
CA SER A 95 -14.65 11.45 -4.44
C SER A 95 -14.64 11.70 -2.92
N TYR A 96 -14.54 10.67 -2.08
CA TYR A 96 -14.41 10.78 -0.62
C TYR A 96 -12.97 11.01 -0.15
N LEU A 97 -11.97 11.07 -1.06
CA LEU A 97 -10.61 11.49 -0.70
C LEU A 97 -10.60 12.89 -0.06
N ASP A 98 -11.43 13.79 -0.55
CA ASP A 98 -11.65 15.11 0.04
C ASP A 98 -13.11 15.51 -0.20
N ARG A 99 -13.93 15.40 0.86
CA ARG A 99 -15.36 15.71 0.78
C ARG A 99 -15.88 16.19 2.13
N TYR A 100 -16.82 17.13 2.10
CA TYR A 100 -17.47 17.70 3.30
C TYR A 100 -16.48 18.28 4.32
N GLY A 101 -15.35 18.82 3.86
CA GLY A 101 -14.30 19.40 4.71
C GLY A 101 -13.53 18.38 5.53
N ILE A 102 -13.56 17.09 5.14
CA ILE A 102 -12.71 16.03 5.69
C ILE A 102 -11.90 15.42 4.55
N ARG A 103 -10.58 15.37 4.76
CA ARG A 103 -9.61 14.75 3.87
C ARG A 103 -9.25 13.36 4.38
N CYS A 104 -9.53 12.33 3.60
CA CYS A 104 -9.05 10.99 3.91
C CYS A 104 -7.54 10.88 3.61
N ASP A 105 -6.79 10.23 4.50
CA ASP A 105 -5.39 9.84 4.23
C ASP A 105 -5.33 8.90 3.02
N LYS A 106 -6.28 7.95 3.00
CA LYS A 106 -6.46 7.00 1.91
C LYS A 106 -7.90 6.51 1.84
N VAL A 107 -8.31 6.11 0.64
CA VAL A 107 -9.52 5.32 0.41
C VAL A 107 -9.12 4.08 -0.38
N ARG A 108 -9.56 2.90 0.04
CA ARG A 108 -9.11 1.64 -0.53
C ARG A 108 -10.28 0.69 -0.76
N ILE A 109 -10.24 0.01 -1.90
CA ILE A 109 -11.12 -1.12 -2.20
C ILE A 109 -10.31 -2.39 -2.13
N THR A 110 -10.77 -3.35 -1.34
CA THR A 110 -10.10 -4.64 -1.14
C THR A 110 -11.04 -5.77 -1.53
N HIS A 111 -10.53 -6.75 -2.26
CA HIS A 111 -11.23 -7.97 -2.61
C HIS A 111 -10.50 -9.18 -2.05
N ARG A 112 -11.27 -10.15 -1.56
CA ARG A 112 -10.81 -11.48 -1.19
C ARG A 112 -11.57 -12.48 -2.03
N ASP A 113 -10.83 -13.24 -2.84
CA ASP A 113 -11.34 -14.35 -3.63
C ASP A 113 -10.87 -15.66 -3.00
N ALA A 114 -11.82 -16.47 -2.54
CA ALA A 114 -11.55 -17.77 -1.94
C ALA A 114 -12.72 -18.72 -2.18
N GLY A 115 -12.44 -19.97 -2.56
CA GLY A 115 -13.48 -20.99 -2.76
C GLY A 115 -14.57 -20.61 -3.77
N GLY A 116 -14.24 -19.80 -4.79
CA GLY A 116 -15.20 -19.32 -5.80
C GLY A 116 -16.10 -18.16 -5.35
N ALA A 117 -15.93 -17.66 -4.12
CA ALA A 117 -16.64 -16.50 -3.61
C ALA A 117 -15.70 -15.28 -3.53
N ARG A 118 -16.20 -14.13 -3.99
CA ARG A 118 -15.54 -12.83 -3.85
C ARG A 118 -16.23 -12.02 -2.77
N ARG A 119 -15.48 -11.60 -1.75
CA ARG A 119 -15.91 -10.62 -0.75
C ARG A 119 -15.18 -9.32 -0.97
N SER A 120 -15.86 -8.20 -0.75
CA SER A 120 -15.30 -6.89 -1.03
C SER A 120 -15.55 -5.90 0.09
N TRP A 121 -14.56 -5.05 0.32
CA TRP A 121 -14.61 -4.00 1.33
C TRP A 121 -14.14 -2.68 0.75
N ILE A 122 -14.82 -1.61 1.12
CA ILE A 122 -14.35 -0.24 0.96
C ILE A 122 -13.89 0.23 2.34
N SER A 123 -12.63 0.62 2.46
CA SER A 123 -12.06 1.18 3.68
C SER A 123 -11.65 2.63 3.44
N LEU A 124 -11.95 3.51 4.37
CA LEU A 124 -11.44 4.88 4.39
C LEU A 124 -10.69 5.13 5.69
N THR A 125 -9.55 5.79 5.58
CA THR A 125 -8.70 6.14 6.73
C THR A 125 -8.60 7.65 6.81
N VAL A 126 -8.87 8.22 7.98
CA VAL A 126 -8.74 9.65 8.26
C VAL A 126 -7.59 9.84 9.23
N ALA A 127 -6.63 10.68 8.86
CA ALA A 127 -5.54 11.09 9.75
C ALA A 127 -5.91 12.37 10.49
N ALA A 128 -5.65 12.42 11.79
CA ALA A 128 -5.94 13.58 12.64
C ALA A 128 -5.10 14.80 12.23
N VAL A 129 -3.83 14.59 11.87
CA VAL A 129 -2.90 15.66 11.51
C VAL A 129 -3.40 16.45 10.29
N ASP A 130 -3.90 15.75 9.29
CA ASP A 130 -4.40 16.36 8.04
C ASP A 130 -5.75 17.07 8.21
N ASN A 131 -6.46 16.81 9.33
CA ASN A 131 -7.82 17.30 9.58
C ASN A 131 -7.93 18.07 10.89
N LEU A 132 -6.81 18.53 11.46
CA LEU A 132 -6.76 19.02 12.83
C LEU A 132 -7.73 20.19 13.07
N ASP A 133 -7.81 21.14 12.15
CA ASP A 133 -8.70 22.29 12.27
C ASP A 133 -10.18 21.87 12.23
N ALA A 134 -10.53 20.94 11.34
CA ALA A 134 -11.89 20.41 11.26
C ALA A 134 -12.27 19.62 12.52
N LEU A 135 -11.33 18.87 13.10
CA LEU A 135 -11.55 18.12 14.34
C LEU A 135 -11.67 19.06 15.55
N ARG A 136 -10.84 20.10 15.64
CA ARG A 136 -10.90 21.14 16.68
C ARG A 136 -12.22 21.92 16.64
N ALA A 137 -12.73 22.22 15.44
CA ALA A 137 -14.01 22.88 15.28
C ALA A 137 -15.18 22.05 15.84
N ARG A 138 -15.06 20.72 15.90
CA ARG A 138 -16.07 19.82 16.47
C ARG A 138 -15.95 19.70 17.99
N SER A 139 -14.73 19.57 18.51
CA SER A 139 -14.48 19.48 19.95
C SER A 139 -13.01 19.68 20.30
N SER A 140 -12.75 20.24 21.49
CA SER A 140 -11.40 20.29 22.08
C SER A 140 -10.81 18.91 22.37
N ARG A 141 -11.64 17.85 22.41
CA ARG A 141 -11.21 16.46 22.59
C ARG A 141 -10.68 15.77 21.32
N ILE A 142 -10.74 16.45 20.16
CA ILE A 142 -10.30 15.91 18.85
C ILE A 142 -11.00 14.57 18.53
N PRO A 143 -12.31 14.60 18.17
CA PRO A 143 -13.15 13.41 18.06
C PRO A 143 -12.89 12.68 16.73
N LEU A 144 -11.70 12.10 16.57
CA LEU A 144 -11.25 11.46 15.33
C LEU A 144 -12.13 10.25 14.96
N ARG A 145 -12.39 9.37 15.94
CA ARG A 145 -13.18 8.17 15.73
C ARG A 145 -14.61 8.48 15.34
N GLU A 146 -15.28 9.33 16.11
CA GLU A 146 -16.66 9.72 15.84
C GLU A 146 -16.79 10.44 14.49
N THR A 147 -15.83 11.30 14.15
CA THR A 147 -15.80 11.97 12.85
C THR A 147 -15.66 10.98 11.70
N THR A 148 -14.77 9.98 11.86
CA THR A 148 -14.53 8.94 10.85
C THR A 148 -15.73 8.02 10.68
N GLU A 149 -16.38 7.63 11.78
CA GLU A 149 -17.64 6.87 11.76
C GLU A 149 -18.77 7.63 11.02
N ILE A 150 -18.89 8.94 11.24
CA ILE A 150 -19.87 9.78 10.53
C ILE A 150 -19.58 9.82 9.03
N VAL A 151 -18.31 9.98 8.63
CA VAL A 151 -17.92 9.96 7.20
C VAL A 151 -18.22 8.59 6.59
N GLY A 152 -17.93 7.49 7.30
CA GLY A 152 -18.25 6.14 6.86
C GLY A 152 -19.76 5.91 6.68
N ARG A 153 -20.60 6.40 7.59
CA ARG A 153 -22.07 6.34 7.45
C ARG A 153 -22.56 7.13 6.24
N ARG A 154 -22.02 8.34 6.01
CA ARG A 154 -22.37 9.15 4.82
C ARG A 154 -22.00 8.45 3.52
N LEU A 155 -20.84 7.81 3.46
CA LEU A 155 -20.46 7.00 2.30
C LEU A 155 -21.42 5.82 2.12
N ALA A 156 -21.78 5.14 3.21
CA ALA A 156 -22.73 4.03 3.17
C ALA A 156 -24.08 4.48 2.60
N ASP A 157 -24.61 5.59 3.09
CA ASP A 157 -25.91 6.12 2.65
C ASP A 157 -25.86 6.56 1.18
N HIS A 158 -24.79 7.25 0.76
CA HIS A 158 -24.61 7.64 -0.64
C HIS A 158 -24.50 6.43 -1.59
N LEU A 159 -23.85 5.34 -1.16
CA LEU A 159 -23.81 4.10 -1.93
C LEU A 159 -25.19 3.41 -1.99
N ARG A 160 -25.97 3.42 -0.90
CA ARG A 160 -27.34 2.88 -0.88
C ARG A 160 -28.29 3.65 -1.77
N GLU A 161 -28.17 4.98 -1.81
CA GLU A 161 -28.93 5.85 -2.71
C GLU A 161 -28.69 5.49 -4.19
N GLN A 162 -27.50 4.97 -4.51
CA GLN A 162 -27.12 4.50 -5.85
C GLN A 162 -27.46 3.02 -6.08
N GLY A 163 -28.21 2.39 -5.16
CA GLY A 163 -28.70 1.02 -5.27
C GLY A 163 -27.76 -0.07 -4.75
N TRP A 164 -26.64 0.28 -4.12
CA TRP A 164 -25.69 -0.70 -3.61
C TRP A 164 -26.05 -1.19 -2.20
N THR A 165 -25.85 -2.49 -1.94
CA THR A 165 -26.01 -3.04 -0.59
C THR A 165 -24.68 -2.94 0.16
N VAL A 166 -24.63 -2.07 1.15
CA VAL A 166 -23.43 -1.81 1.96
C VAL A 166 -23.71 -1.86 3.46
N THR A 167 -22.77 -2.44 4.21
CA THR A 167 -22.87 -2.61 5.66
C THR A 167 -21.55 -2.21 6.32
N LEU A 168 -21.61 -1.38 7.36
CA LEU A 168 -20.43 -1.08 8.19
C LEU A 168 -20.02 -2.33 8.97
N VAL A 169 -18.72 -2.61 9.03
CA VAL A 169 -18.18 -3.79 9.71
C VAL A 169 -17.00 -3.38 10.58
N ASP A 170 -17.01 -3.83 11.84
CA ASP A 170 -15.92 -3.60 12.80
C ASP A 170 -14.82 -4.66 12.71
N GLY A 171 -15.12 -5.81 12.10
CA GLY A 171 -14.20 -6.95 11.97
C GLY A 171 -14.22 -7.53 10.56
N VAL A 172 -13.04 -7.82 10.03
CA VAL A 172 -12.84 -8.45 8.71
C VAL A 172 -11.81 -9.55 8.78
N ASP A 173 -11.86 -10.46 7.81
CA ASP A 173 -10.81 -11.46 7.62
C ASP A 173 -9.45 -10.76 7.39
N SER A 174 -8.34 -11.37 7.82
CA SER A 174 -6.99 -10.82 7.66
C SER A 174 -6.17 -11.63 6.64
N PRO A 175 -5.47 -10.99 5.69
CA PRO A 175 -4.51 -11.66 4.81
C PRO A 175 -3.22 -12.09 5.53
N LEU A 176 -2.93 -11.53 6.72
CA LEU A 176 -1.80 -11.93 7.55
C LEU A 176 -2.23 -13.06 8.48
N PRO A 177 -1.65 -14.27 8.37
CA PRO A 177 -1.96 -15.34 9.31
C PRO A 177 -1.36 -15.09 10.69
N GLU A 178 -2.15 -15.42 11.71
CA GLU A 178 -1.76 -15.44 13.11
C GLU A 178 -2.13 -16.80 13.72
N PRO A 179 -1.15 -17.60 14.21
CA PRO A 179 0.29 -17.37 14.16
C PRO A 179 0.88 -17.54 12.74
N GLY A 180 1.98 -16.84 12.44
CA GLY A 180 2.69 -17.00 11.17
C GLY A 180 4.16 -16.58 11.26
N LYS A 181 5.08 -17.36 10.65
CA LYS A 181 6.53 -17.06 10.64
C LYS A 181 6.94 -16.40 9.32
N GLU A 182 7.46 -15.18 9.41
CA GLU A 182 7.93 -14.46 8.23
C GLU A 182 9.22 -15.09 7.67
N THR A 183 9.23 -15.34 6.37
CA THR A 183 10.41 -15.75 5.61
C THR A 183 10.71 -14.74 4.51
N TRP A 184 11.82 -14.93 3.80
CA TRP A 184 12.19 -14.06 2.68
C TRP A 184 11.19 -14.07 1.51
N ARG A 185 10.35 -15.11 1.39
CA ARG A 185 9.45 -15.31 0.25
C ARG A 185 7.95 -15.29 0.62
N GLY A 186 7.62 -15.10 1.90
CA GLY A 186 6.24 -15.11 2.39
C GLY A 186 6.19 -15.36 3.89
N VAL A 187 5.00 -15.29 4.46
CA VAL A 187 4.71 -15.73 5.83
C VAL A 187 4.21 -17.17 5.77
N LYS A 188 4.82 -18.07 6.55
CA LYS A 188 4.42 -19.48 6.66
C LYS A 188 3.49 -19.67 7.85
N ASP A 189 2.39 -20.37 7.64
CA ASP A 189 1.53 -20.91 8.69
C ASP A 189 1.32 -22.43 8.47
N ASP A 190 0.37 -23.03 9.18
CA ASP A 190 0.08 -24.47 9.11
C ASP A 190 -0.64 -24.88 7.82
N SER A 191 -1.26 -23.93 7.11
CA SER A 191 -2.01 -24.16 5.86
C SER A 191 -1.21 -23.85 4.59
N GLY A 192 0.02 -23.33 4.74
CA GLY A 192 0.95 -23.08 3.65
C GLY A 192 1.70 -21.77 3.80
N PHE A 193 1.70 -20.98 2.73
CA PHE A 193 2.43 -19.72 2.64
C PHE A 193 1.54 -18.62 2.07
N VAL A 194 1.63 -17.42 2.65
CA VAL A 194 1.07 -16.20 2.07
C VAL A 194 2.20 -15.27 1.64
N ALA A 195 2.18 -14.86 0.38
CA ALA A 195 3.13 -13.90 -0.15
C ALA A 195 2.43 -12.62 -0.61
N ALA A 196 2.87 -11.49 -0.06
CA ALA A 196 2.53 -10.16 -0.56
C ALA A 196 3.36 -9.77 -1.80
N TYR A 197 2.69 -9.09 -2.73
CA TYR A 197 3.23 -8.55 -3.97
C TYR A 197 2.75 -7.10 -4.15
N ARG A 198 3.62 -6.28 -4.73
CA ARG A 198 3.22 -5.02 -5.36
C ARG A 198 2.76 -5.29 -6.77
N VAL A 199 1.71 -4.61 -7.20
CA VAL A 199 1.24 -4.63 -8.59
C VAL A 199 1.69 -3.34 -9.26
N GLY A 200 2.31 -3.45 -10.44
CA GLY A 200 2.70 -2.30 -11.25
C GLY A 200 1.47 -1.60 -11.82
N VAL A 201 1.31 -0.31 -11.53
CA VAL A 201 0.25 0.53 -12.08
C VAL A 201 0.66 0.96 -13.49
N SER A 202 -0.14 0.55 -14.48
CA SER A 202 0.03 0.84 -15.91
C SER A 202 -1.30 0.58 -16.62
N ASP A 203 -1.38 0.86 -17.92
CA ASP A 203 -2.58 0.58 -18.74
C ASP A 203 -2.98 -0.90 -18.77
N LYS A 204 -2.11 -1.81 -18.31
CA LYS A 204 -2.35 -3.26 -18.24
C LYS A 204 -2.81 -3.73 -16.85
N VAL A 205 -3.08 -2.82 -15.92
CA VAL A 205 -3.37 -3.18 -14.52
C VAL A 205 -4.58 -4.10 -14.39
N GLU A 206 -5.64 -3.88 -15.17
CA GLU A 206 -6.83 -4.75 -15.16
C GLU A 206 -6.51 -6.17 -15.59
N ALA A 207 -5.72 -6.33 -16.66
CA ALA A 207 -5.27 -7.65 -17.12
C ALA A 207 -4.41 -8.36 -16.06
N VAL A 208 -3.59 -7.61 -15.31
CA VAL A 208 -2.82 -8.17 -14.19
C VAL A 208 -3.74 -8.59 -13.05
N LEU A 209 -4.74 -7.78 -12.68
CA LEU A 209 -5.72 -8.11 -11.63
C LEU A 209 -6.57 -9.33 -12.01
N ALA A 210 -7.04 -9.41 -13.25
CA ALA A 210 -7.72 -10.60 -13.77
C ALA A 210 -6.81 -11.83 -13.74
N GLY A 211 -5.54 -11.67 -14.11
CA GLY A 211 -4.53 -12.71 -14.02
C GLY A 211 -4.31 -13.22 -12.59
N ILE A 212 -4.32 -12.34 -11.58
CA ILE A 212 -4.23 -12.72 -10.17
C ILE A 212 -5.42 -13.59 -9.77
N GLY A 213 -6.65 -13.19 -10.12
CA GLY A 213 -7.86 -13.95 -9.82
C GLY A 213 -7.92 -15.32 -10.52
N ALA A 214 -7.21 -15.48 -11.63
CA ALA A 214 -7.11 -16.75 -12.36
C ALA A 214 -5.98 -17.68 -11.85
N LEU A 215 -5.16 -17.25 -10.89
CA LEU A 215 -4.10 -18.09 -10.36
C LEU A 215 -4.67 -19.26 -9.55
N PRO A 216 -4.08 -20.47 -9.65
CA PRO A 216 -4.43 -21.59 -8.80
C PRO A 216 -3.87 -21.34 -7.39
N ALA A 217 -4.64 -20.62 -6.56
CA ALA A 217 -4.34 -20.28 -5.19
C ALA A 217 -5.53 -20.63 -4.28
N GLN A 218 -5.26 -20.89 -3.00
CA GLN A 218 -6.32 -21.15 -2.03
C GLN A 218 -7.15 -19.88 -1.76
N GLU A 219 -6.47 -18.74 -1.80
CA GLU A 219 -7.04 -17.43 -1.54
C GLU A 219 -6.16 -16.36 -2.20
N THR A 220 -6.80 -15.37 -2.81
CA THR A 220 -6.14 -14.16 -3.31
C THR A 220 -6.80 -12.92 -2.73
N TRP A 221 -5.95 -11.99 -2.31
CA TRP A 221 -6.35 -10.65 -1.91
C TRP A 221 -5.82 -9.65 -2.93
N THR A 222 -6.66 -8.71 -3.34
CA THR A 222 -6.26 -7.56 -4.15
C THR A 222 -6.75 -6.29 -3.48
N ALA A 223 -5.92 -5.25 -3.44
CA ALA A 223 -6.28 -3.97 -2.87
C ALA A 223 -5.85 -2.83 -3.80
N LEU A 224 -6.80 -1.95 -4.11
CA LEU A 224 -6.60 -0.72 -4.85
C LEU A 224 -6.74 0.43 -3.86
N GLU A 225 -5.64 1.12 -3.59
CA GLU A 225 -5.58 2.24 -2.65
C GLU A 225 -5.39 3.55 -3.39
N PHE A 226 -6.34 4.46 -3.20
CA PHE A 226 -6.34 5.81 -3.72
C PHE A 226 -5.92 6.79 -2.63
N THR A 227 -5.12 7.77 -3.03
CA THR A 227 -4.61 8.87 -2.19
C THR A 227 -4.53 10.15 -3.00
N GLY A 228 -4.18 11.28 -2.39
CA GLY A 228 -4.02 12.55 -3.10
C GLY A 228 -5.31 13.36 -3.14
N SER A 229 -5.56 14.07 -4.23
CA SER A 229 -6.77 14.87 -4.44
C SER A 229 -7.79 14.04 -5.23
N PRO A 230 -9.12 14.18 -4.99
CA PRO A 230 -10.13 13.52 -5.82
C PRO A 230 -10.07 13.94 -7.30
N ALA A 231 -9.54 15.14 -7.61
CA ALA A 231 -9.39 15.62 -8.98
C ALA A 231 -8.14 15.07 -9.70
N ASP A 232 -7.13 14.63 -8.95
CA ASP A 232 -5.92 13.98 -9.46
C ASP A 232 -5.51 12.85 -8.50
N PRO A 233 -6.29 11.75 -8.48
CA PRO A 233 -6.06 10.67 -7.53
C PRO A 233 -4.81 9.88 -7.91
N GLN A 234 -4.06 9.46 -6.89
CA GLN A 234 -2.91 8.59 -7.03
C GLN A 234 -3.25 7.19 -6.53
N LEU A 235 -2.89 6.18 -7.30
CA LEU A 235 -3.18 4.77 -7.07
C LEU A 235 -1.93 3.99 -6.65
N THR A 236 -2.08 3.15 -5.64
CA THR A 236 -1.17 2.07 -5.28
C THR A 236 -1.93 0.76 -5.23
N VAL A 237 -1.38 -0.30 -5.82
CA VAL A 237 -2.03 -1.62 -5.87
C VAL A 237 -1.18 -2.69 -5.21
N GLY A 238 -1.79 -3.43 -4.30
CA GLY A 238 -1.19 -4.54 -3.57
C GLY A 238 -1.96 -5.83 -3.78
N ALA A 239 -1.27 -6.96 -3.66
CA ALA A 239 -1.91 -8.27 -3.69
C ALA A 239 -1.26 -9.21 -2.67
N ALA A 240 -2.03 -10.16 -2.15
CA ALA A 240 -1.51 -11.30 -1.41
C ALA A 240 -2.06 -12.60 -2.00
N ILE A 241 -1.20 -13.60 -2.10
CA ILE A 241 -1.55 -14.89 -2.69
C ILE A 241 -1.18 -15.97 -1.68
N ARG A 242 -2.17 -16.80 -1.33
CA ARG A 242 -2.01 -17.95 -0.44
C ARG A 242 -1.85 -19.23 -1.27
N THR A 243 -0.74 -19.92 -1.08
CA THR A 243 -0.41 -21.19 -1.75
C THR A 243 -0.03 -22.25 -0.73
N GLN A 244 -0.31 -23.51 -1.03
CA GLN A 244 0.12 -24.63 -0.19
C GLN A 244 1.66 -24.73 -0.16
N ASP A 245 2.27 -24.66 -1.34
CA ASP A 245 3.70 -24.73 -1.50
C ASP A 245 4.38 -23.38 -1.31
N ARG A 246 5.67 -23.43 -0.98
CA ARG A 246 6.50 -22.24 -0.85
C ARG A 246 6.58 -21.48 -2.18
N PRO A 247 6.26 -20.17 -2.20
CA PRO A 247 6.34 -19.37 -3.40
C PRO A 247 7.75 -19.38 -4.03
N PRO A 248 7.84 -19.38 -5.36
CA PRO A 248 9.12 -19.27 -6.05
C PRO A 248 9.80 -17.93 -5.74
N ALA A 249 11.08 -17.82 -6.08
CA ALA A 249 11.78 -16.56 -5.88
C ALA A 249 11.20 -15.44 -6.76
N LYS A 250 10.91 -15.74 -8.03
CA LYS A 250 10.31 -14.81 -8.99
C LYS A 250 8.80 -14.64 -8.73
N ALA A 251 8.24 -13.56 -9.23
CA ALA A 251 6.79 -13.36 -9.15
C ALA A 251 6.06 -14.37 -10.06
N PRO A 252 4.83 -14.79 -9.72
CA PRO A 252 4.07 -15.73 -10.53
C PRO A 252 3.56 -15.14 -11.85
N LEU A 253 3.40 -13.82 -11.92
CA LEU A 253 2.91 -13.10 -13.09
C LEU A 253 3.78 -11.87 -13.40
N ALA A 254 3.79 -11.46 -14.67
CA ALA A 254 4.35 -10.16 -15.06
C ALA A 254 3.55 -9.02 -14.41
N GLY A 255 4.22 -7.91 -14.11
CA GLY A 255 3.60 -6.79 -13.38
C GLY A 255 3.57 -6.96 -11.85
N LEU A 256 3.86 -8.16 -11.33
CA LEU A 256 4.00 -8.39 -9.89
C LEU A 256 5.46 -8.26 -9.44
N THR A 257 5.66 -7.55 -8.33
CA THR A 257 6.97 -7.45 -7.66
C THR A 257 6.87 -7.99 -6.23
N PRO A 258 7.60 -9.06 -5.87
CA PRO A 258 7.49 -9.67 -4.54
C PRO A 258 8.06 -8.73 -3.47
N VAL A 259 7.35 -8.58 -2.35
CA VAL A 259 7.77 -7.70 -1.23
C VAL A 259 8.78 -8.41 -0.31
N ARG A 260 9.85 -8.94 -0.93
CA ARG A 260 10.84 -9.82 -0.30
C ARG A 260 11.40 -9.21 0.98
N GLY A 261 11.34 -9.98 2.06
CA GLY A 261 11.87 -9.60 3.38
C GLY A 261 11.03 -8.59 4.17
N ARG A 262 9.82 -8.28 3.70
CA ARG A 262 8.86 -7.37 4.35
C ARG A 262 7.42 -7.87 4.17
N HIS A 263 7.20 -9.18 4.11
CA HIS A 263 5.87 -9.74 3.88
C HIS A 263 4.93 -9.49 5.06
N ARG A 264 5.40 -9.62 6.31
CA ARG A 264 4.54 -9.38 7.48
C ARG A 264 3.98 -7.95 7.51
N PRO A 265 4.80 -6.88 7.45
CA PRO A 265 4.25 -5.52 7.41
C PRO A 265 3.43 -5.23 6.14
N ALA A 266 3.79 -5.81 4.98
CA ALA A 266 3.00 -5.63 3.77
C ALA A 266 1.61 -6.31 3.84
N LEU A 267 1.53 -7.50 4.45
CA LEU A 267 0.26 -8.20 4.68
C LEU A 267 -0.58 -7.50 5.75
N ALA A 268 0.05 -7.04 6.84
CA ALA A 268 -0.64 -6.22 7.84
C ALA A 268 -1.23 -4.96 7.20
N ALA A 269 -0.44 -4.25 6.39
CA ALA A 269 -0.89 -3.07 5.67
C ALA A 269 -2.02 -3.36 4.66
N LEU A 270 -2.09 -4.58 4.11
CA LEU A 270 -3.12 -5.01 3.16
C LEU A 270 -4.48 -5.28 3.82
N ASN A 271 -4.53 -5.49 5.14
CA ASN A 271 -5.78 -5.67 5.87
C ASN A 271 -6.68 -4.43 5.68
N PRO A 272 -7.99 -4.57 5.36
CA PRO A 272 -8.90 -3.43 5.22
C PRO A 272 -8.98 -2.51 6.44
N LEU A 273 -8.73 -3.04 7.65
CA LEU A 273 -8.73 -2.26 8.90
C LEU A 273 -7.44 -1.47 9.11
N SER A 274 -6.36 -1.78 8.39
CA SER A 274 -5.06 -1.14 8.61
C SER A 274 -5.10 0.33 8.25
N SER A 275 -4.65 1.19 9.17
CA SER A 275 -4.39 2.62 8.90
C SER A 275 -3.13 2.85 8.04
N HIS A 276 -2.22 1.88 7.92
CA HIS A 276 -1.04 2.00 7.08
C HIS A 276 -1.37 1.89 5.58
N ARG A 277 -0.73 2.76 4.79
CA ARG A 277 -0.73 2.72 3.32
C ARG A 277 -0.02 1.49 2.76
N LEU A 278 -0.35 1.11 1.53
CA LEU A 278 0.28 0.00 0.84
C LEU A 278 1.75 0.31 0.50
N ASP A 279 2.59 -0.73 0.48
CA ASP A 279 3.98 -0.60 0.05
C ASP A 279 4.03 -0.23 -1.45
N GLY A 280 4.55 0.93 -1.81
CA GLY A 280 4.62 1.35 -3.19
C GLY A 280 4.92 2.83 -3.34
N THR A 281 5.17 3.26 -4.57
CA THR A 281 5.11 4.68 -4.92
C THR A 281 3.78 4.87 -5.62
N PRO A 282 2.90 5.76 -5.12
CA PRO A 282 1.66 6.07 -5.80
C PRO A 282 1.93 6.56 -7.23
N ALA A 283 1.08 6.16 -8.16
CA ALA A 283 1.15 6.55 -9.57
C ALA A 283 -0.20 7.14 -10.01
N ALA A 284 -0.22 7.88 -11.11
CA ALA A 284 -1.47 8.37 -11.68
C ALA A 284 -2.42 7.21 -12.01
N VAL A 285 -3.73 7.43 -11.82
CA VAL A 285 -4.75 6.44 -12.15
C VAL A 285 -4.83 6.26 -13.68
N PRO A 286 -4.64 5.03 -14.20
CA PRO A 286 -4.76 4.77 -15.64
C PRO A 286 -6.18 5.04 -16.13
N PRO A 287 -6.38 5.47 -17.40
CA PRO A 287 -7.70 5.82 -17.95
C PRO A 287 -8.78 4.75 -17.75
N ALA A 288 -8.41 3.47 -17.83
CA ALA A 288 -9.34 2.35 -17.61
C ALA A 288 -9.96 2.31 -16.20
N LEU A 289 -9.26 2.85 -15.21
CA LEU A 289 -9.71 2.94 -13.82
C LEU A 289 -10.12 4.37 -13.42
N GLN A 290 -10.15 5.31 -14.36
CA GLN A 290 -10.53 6.69 -14.05
C GLN A 290 -12.03 6.75 -13.75
N PRO A 291 -12.42 7.45 -12.67
CA PRO A 291 -13.80 7.86 -12.49
C PRO A 291 -14.31 8.58 -13.72
N SER A 292 -15.42 8.14 -14.32
CA SER A 292 -16.15 8.99 -15.25
C SER A 292 -16.61 10.24 -14.49
N SER A 293 -16.07 11.39 -14.85
CA SER A 293 -16.43 12.67 -14.22
C SER A 293 -17.93 12.89 -14.45
N VAL A 294 -18.72 12.89 -13.38
CA VAL A 294 -20.12 13.34 -13.45
C VAL A 294 -20.06 14.85 -13.58
N GLU A 295 -20.08 15.31 -14.83
CA GLU A 295 -20.21 16.72 -15.19
C GLU A 295 -21.48 17.25 -14.50
N HIS A 296 -21.33 18.17 -13.55
CA HIS A 296 -22.46 18.96 -13.06
C HIS A 296 -22.90 19.84 -14.22
N GLU A 297 -23.93 19.39 -14.94
CA GLU A 297 -24.71 20.23 -15.82
C GLU A 297 -25.38 21.29 -14.95
N ILE A 298 -24.72 22.44 -14.80
CA ILE A 298 -25.33 23.64 -14.22
C ILE A 298 -26.33 24.13 -15.27
N PRO A 299 -27.66 24.12 -15.00
CA PRO A 299 -28.60 24.73 -15.93
C PRO A 299 -28.30 26.22 -15.96
N GLN A 300 -27.86 26.73 -17.12
CA GLN A 300 -27.87 28.16 -17.39
C GLN A 300 -29.34 28.61 -17.37
N GLU A 301 -29.77 29.20 -16.26
CA GLU A 301 -30.99 30.00 -16.21
C GLU A 301 -30.86 31.13 -17.25
N ALA A 302 -31.62 31.01 -18.33
CA ALA A 302 -31.77 32.04 -19.33
C ALA A 302 -32.47 33.24 -18.69
N GLY A 303 -31.72 34.31 -18.46
CA GLY A 303 -32.27 35.61 -18.08
C GLY A 303 -33.22 36.12 -19.16
N HIS A 304 -34.48 36.30 -18.79
CA HIS A 304 -35.46 37.05 -19.55
C HIS A 304 -35.12 38.56 -19.47
N PRO A 305 -34.97 39.28 -20.59
CA PRO A 305 -34.97 40.73 -20.56
C PRO A 305 -36.40 41.27 -20.46
N ALA A 306 -36.57 42.29 -19.63
CA ALA A 306 -37.76 43.15 -19.55
C ALA A 306 -37.75 44.21 -20.65
#